data_AF-A0A7W4ZM45-F1
#
_entry.id   AF-A0A7W4ZM45-F1
#
_cell.length_a   1.000
_cell.length_b   1.000
_cell.length_c   1.000
_cell.angle_alpha   90.00
_cell.angle_beta   90.00
_cell.angle_gamma   90.00
#
_symmetry.space_group_name_H-M   'P 1'
#
loop_
_entity.id
_entity.type
_entity.pdbx_description
1 polymer ?
#
loop_
_entity_poly.entity_id
_entity_poly.type
_entity_poly.pdbx_seq_one_letter_code
_entity_poly.pdbx_strand_id
1 'polypeptide(L)'
;MTDDAYLFLLDDPSAPLGVTPAAVGDLACMETPAVRAWLDAQGSTAVSPHLRLLPPEETAAIPEGAERLPVPLGDEELSRVRHLNAPQSLARVEEELLAFRDYADGRDGLIARALAAGVAPHRIVELTGVDPATVTAAASR
;
A
#
# COMPACT_ATOMS: atom_id res chain seq x y z
N MET A 1 -13.03 -9.08 -8.13
CA MET A 1 -13.41 -7.66 -8.15
C MET A 1 -12.15 -6.95 -7.67
N THR A 2 -11.53 -6.14 -8.51
CA THR A 2 -10.31 -5.41 -8.12
C THR A 2 -10.76 -4.36 -7.13
N ASP A 3 -10.29 -4.43 -5.90
CA ASP A 3 -10.58 -3.35 -4.95
C ASP A 3 -9.75 -2.13 -5.38
N ASP A 4 -10.44 -1.04 -5.71
CA ASP A 4 -9.79 0.18 -6.22
C ASP A 4 -9.07 0.93 -5.10
N ALA A 5 -7.86 1.41 -5.38
CA ALA A 5 -7.18 2.36 -4.51
C ALA A 5 -7.83 3.75 -4.65
N TYR A 6 -7.55 4.66 -3.72
CA TYR A 6 -8.18 5.97 -3.72
C TYR A 6 -7.15 7.09 -3.70
N LEU A 7 -7.25 8.00 -4.68
CA LEU A 7 -6.65 9.32 -4.61
C LEU A 7 -7.56 10.24 -3.82
N PHE A 8 -6.98 11.10 -2.98
CA PHE A 8 -7.72 12.12 -2.25
C PHE A 8 -6.84 13.32 -1.93
N LEU A 9 -7.47 14.44 -1.60
CA LEU A 9 -6.79 15.66 -1.15
C LEU A 9 -6.87 15.79 0.37
N LEU A 10 -5.72 15.96 1.00
CA LEU A 10 -5.59 16.32 2.41
C LEU A 10 -5.49 17.83 2.56
N ASP A 11 -6.24 18.38 3.53
CA ASP A 11 -6.08 19.77 3.94
C ASP A 11 -4.70 20.02 4.55
N ASP A 12 -4.24 19.11 5.41
CA ASP A 12 -2.92 19.16 6.05
C ASP A 12 -1.95 18.14 5.43
N PRO A 13 -0.95 18.57 4.63
CA PRO A 13 0.02 17.68 4.01
C PRO A 13 1.03 17.09 5.03
N SER A 14 1.07 17.58 6.27
CA SER A 14 1.91 17.02 7.33
C SER A 14 1.28 15.83 8.05
N ALA A 15 -0.01 15.58 7.85
CA ALA A 15 -0.70 14.45 8.44
C ALA A 15 -0.14 13.11 7.92
N PRO A 16 0.10 12.12 8.80
CA PRO A 16 0.66 10.82 8.43
C PRO A 16 -0.42 9.89 7.86
N LEU A 17 -1.16 10.35 6.85
CA LEU A 17 -2.23 9.60 6.20
C LEU A 17 -1.95 9.46 4.70
N GLY A 18 -1.84 8.21 4.25
CA GLY A 18 -1.59 7.88 2.85
C GLY A 18 -0.20 8.26 2.37
N VAL A 19 0.09 7.87 1.13
CA VAL A 19 1.38 8.11 0.48
C VAL A 19 1.25 9.16 -0.61
N THR A 20 2.29 9.95 -0.85
CA THR A 20 2.33 10.84 -2.01
C THR A 20 2.48 10.00 -3.29
N PRO A 21 1.69 10.23 -4.35
CA PRO A 21 1.88 9.54 -5.63
C PRO A 21 3.32 9.64 -6.16
N ALA A 22 3.95 10.80 -5.95
CA ALA A 22 5.35 11.03 -6.32
C ALA A 22 6.36 10.12 -5.57
N ALA A 23 6.06 9.66 -4.35
CA ALA A 23 6.92 8.73 -3.61
C ALA A 23 6.75 7.28 -4.06
N VAL A 24 5.57 6.92 -4.58
CA VAL A 24 5.29 5.58 -5.12
C VAL A 24 6.00 5.36 -6.47
N GLY A 25 6.28 6.46 -7.19
CA GLY A 25 6.92 6.46 -8.49
C GLY A 25 5.90 6.48 -9.62
N ASP A 26 6.23 5.83 -10.74
CA ASP A 26 5.34 5.80 -11.89
C ASP A 26 4.06 5.00 -11.58
N LEU A 27 2.93 5.68 -11.78
CA LEU A 27 1.58 5.17 -11.58
C LEU A 27 0.79 5.35 -12.87
N ALA A 28 0.40 4.26 -13.52
CA ALA A 28 -0.31 4.28 -14.79
C ALA A 28 -1.64 5.05 -14.69
N CYS A 29 -2.29 5.02 -13.52
CA CYS A 29 -3.54 5.73 -13.28
C CYS A 29 -3.39 7.26 -13.45
N MET A 30 -2.21 7.84 -13.17
CA MET A 30 -1.96 9.29 -13.23
C MET A 30 -2.04 9.85 -14.66
N GLU A 31 -1.81 9.00 -15.65
CA GLU A 31 -1.86 9.36 -17.06
C GLU A 31 -3.28 9.25 -17.65
N THR A 32 -4.24 8.74 -16.88
CA THR A 32 -5.60 8.53 -17.35
C THR A 32 -6.37 9.85 -17.45
N PRO A 33 -7.27 9.99 -18.44
CA PRO A 33 -8.11 11.18 -18.58
C PRO A 33 -8.98 11.46 -17.34
N ALA A 34 -9.43 10.41 -16.65
CA ALA A 34 -10.24 10.53 -15.44
C ALA A 34 -9.48 11.21 -14.30
N VAL A 35 -8.26 10.75 -14.02
CA VAL A 35 -7.42 11.35 -12.96
C VAL A 35 -7.02 12.77 -13.32
N ARG A 36 -6.65 13.04 -14.58
CA ARG A 36 -6.30 14.39 -15.05
C ARG A 36 -7.47 15.36 -14.93
N ALA A 37 -8.66 14.97 -15.34
CA ALA A 37 -9.86 15.80 -15.25
C ALA A 37 -10.25 16.06 -13.79
N TRP A 38 -10.11 15.06 -12.91
CA TRP A 38 -10.38 15.25 -11.49
C TRP A 38 -9.37 16.21 -10.84
N LEU A 39 -8.07 16.07 -11.12
CA LEU A 39 -7.04 16.99 -10.62
C LEU A 39 -7.30 18.43 -11.07
N ASP A 40 -7.67 18.64 -12.33
CA ASP A 40 -8.00 19.95 -12.88
C ASP A 40 -9.24 20.56 -12.19
N ALA A 41 -10.28 19.76 -11.94
CA ALA A 41 -11.48 20.21 -11.22
C ALA A 41 -11.17 20.67 -9.78
N GLN A 42 -10.14 20.09 -9.15
CA GLN A 42 -9.69 20.48 -7.81
C GLN A 42 -8.62 21.58 -7.83
N GLY A 43 -8.16 22.03 -9.00
CA GLY A 43 -7.03 22.97 -9.11
C GLY A 43 -5.71 22.40 -8.57
N SER A 44 -5.55 21.08 -8.60
CA SER A 44 -4.39 20.36 -8.07
C SER A 44 -3.54 19.76 -9.19
N THR A 45 -2.39 19.17 -8.83
CA THR A 45 -1.48 18.53 -9.78
C THR A 45 -0.98 17.20 -9.23
N ALA A 46 -0.44 16.36 -10.12
CA ALA A 46 0.13 15.06 -9.77
C ALA A 46 1.27 15.13 -8.73
N VAL A 47 1.94 16.27 -8.63
CA VAL A 47 3.05 16.53 -7.71
C VAL A 47 2.63 17.32 -6.47
N SER A 48 1.33 17.56 -6.30
CA SER A 48 0.83 18.33 -5.16
C SER A 48 1.16 17.64 -3.84
N PRO A 49 1.70 18.36 -2.84
CA PRO A 49 1.98 17.80 -1.53
C PRO A 49 0.72 17.43 -0.75
N HIS A 50 -0.46 17.90 -1.19
CA HIS A 50 -1.77 17.57 -0.61
C HIS A 50 -2.38 16.31 -1.20
N LEU A 51 -1.89 15.86 -2.36
CA LEU A 51 -2.39 14.65 -3.01
C LEU A 51 -1.86 13.42 -2.27
N ARG A 52 -2.79 12.55 -1.90
CA ARG A 52 -2.51 11.29 -1.22
C ARG A 52 -3.17 10.13 -1.93
N LEU A 53 -2.56 8.97 -1.76
CA LEU A 53 -3.01 7.70 -2.28
C LEU A 53 -3.11 6.71 -1.10
N LEU A 54 -4.22 5.97 -1.04
CA LEU A 54 -4.43 4.90 -0.06
C LEU A 54 -4.82 3.60 -0.75
N PRO A 55 -4.38 2.44 -0.20
CA PRO A 55 -4.84 1.15 -0.66
C PRO A 55 -6.32 0.94 -0.28
N PRO A 56 -7.05 0.04 -0.98
CA PRO A 56 -8.48 -0.17 -0.79
C PRO A 56 -8.87 -0.52 0.65
N GLU A 57 -8.04 -1.29 1.35
CA GLU A 57 -8.26 -1.70 2.74
C GLU A 57 -8.24 -0.54 3.76
N GLU A 58 -7.66 0.62 3.42
CA GLU A 58 -7.53 1.77 4.33
C GLU A 58 -8.44 2.95 3.96
N THR A 59 -9.36 2.75 3.03
CA THR A 59 -10.27 3.79 2.53
C THR A 59 -11.17 4.41 3.60
N ALA A 60 -11.41 3.68 4.71
CA ALA A 60 -12.14 4.19 5.87
C ALA A 60 -11.39 5.30 6.63
N ALA A 61 -10.09 5.46 6.41
CA ALA A 61 -9.30 6.53 7.01
C ALA A 61 -9.41 7.87 6.25
N ILE A 62 -10.01 7.87 5.04
CA ILE A 62 -10.25 9.10 4.27
C ILE A 62 -11.33 9.93 4.99
N PRO A 63 -11.07 11.23 5.26
CA PRO A 63 -12.07 12.11 5.87
C PRO A 63 -13.36 12.16 5.02
N GLU A 64 -14.54 12.11 5.66
CA GLU A 64 -15.83 12.04 4.95
C GLU A 64 -16.11 13.22 4.01
N GLY A 65 -15.47 14.36 4.24
CA GLY A 65 -15.57 15.56 3.39
C GLY A 65 -14.41 15.73 2.39
N ALA A 66 -13.43 14.82 2.36
CA ALA A 66 -12.31 14.92 1.44
C ALA A 66 -12.75 14.50 0.03
N GLU A 67 -12.35 15.30 -0.96
CA GLU A 67 -12.47 14.95 -2.37
C GLU A 67 -11.65 13.69 -2.65
N ARG A 68 -12.31 12.65 -3.17
CA ARG A 68 -11.69 11.34 -3.44
C ARG A 68 -12.08 10.78 -4.80
N LEU A 69 -11.16 10.06 -5.41
CA LEU A 69 -11.32 9.41 -6.71
C LEU A 69 -10.82 7.96 -6.63
N PRO A 70 -11.66 6.96 -6.92
CA PRO A 70 -11.18 5.58 -7.08
C PRO A 70 -10.30 5.48 -8.32
N VAL A 71 -9.16 4.80 -8.18
CA VAL A 71 -8.19 4.59 -9.25
C VAL A 71 -7.79 3.11 -9.34
N PRO A 72 -7.72 2.56 -10.56
CA PRO A 72 -7.21 1.21 -10.74
C PRO A 72 -5.69 1.21 -10.53
N LEU A 73 -5.21 0.32 -9.67
CA LEU A 73 -3.79 0.01 -9.52
C LEU A 73 -3.55 -1.45 -9.90
N GLY A 74 -2.45 -1.71 -10.60
CA GLY A 74 -1.94 -3.07 -10.77
C GLY A 74 -1.31 -3.61 -9.48
N ASP A 75 -1.09 -4.93 -9.42
CA ASP A 75 -0.56 -5.59 -8.22
C ASP A 75 0.78 -5.01 -7.75
N GLU A 76 1.69 -4.69 -8.68
CA GLU A 76 2.99 -4.10 -8.35
C GLU A 76 2.86 -2.68 -7.79
N GLU A 77 1.97 -1.86 -8.37
CA GLU A 77 1.70 -0.49 -7.91
C GLU A 77 1.09 -0.53 -6.51
N LEU A 78 0.09 -1.39 -6.32
CA LEU A 78 -0.58 -1.58 -5.04
C LEU A 78 0.38 -2.08 -3.95
N SER A 79 1.29 -3.00 -4.30
CA SER A 79 2.30 -3.49 -3.37
C SER A 79 3.26 -2.38 -2.93
N ARG A 80 3.66 -1.46 -3.82
CA ARG A 80 4.47 -0.28 -3.46
C ARG A 80 3.71 0.68 -2.53
N VAL A 81 2.43 0.92 -2.82
CA VAL A 81 1.57 1.78 -1.97
C VAL A 81 1.47 1.22 -0.56
N ARG A 82 1.14 -0.07 -0.42
CA ARG A 82 1.06 -0.75 0.89
C ARG A 82 2.36 -0.64 1.66
N HIS A 83 3.47 -0.88 0.97
CA HIS A 83 4.79 -0.82 1.58
C HIS A 83 5.15 0.57 2.11
N LEU A 84 4.83 1.62 1.36
CA LEU A 84 5.10 3.00 1.76
C LEU A 84 4.11 3.52 2.81
N ASN A 85 2.90 2.97 2.85
CA ASN A 85 1.87 3.33 3.83
C ASN A 85 2.06 2.59 5.16
N ALA A 86 2.80 1.48 5.15
CA ALA A 86 3.15 0.73 6.33
C ALA A 86 3.99 1.58 7.32
N PRO A 87 3.74 1.48 8.64
CA PRO A 87 4.64 2.06 9.64
C PRO A 87 6.08 1.60 9.38
N GLN A 88 7.09 2.46 9.60
CA GLN A 88 8.49 2.15 9.25
C GLN A 88 9.00 0.80 9.83
N SER A 89 8.48 0.38 10.99
CA SER A 89 8.77 -0.93 11.59
C SER A 89 8.21 -2.10 10.79
N LEU A 90 7.08 -1.92 10.13
CA LEU A 90 6.40 -2.89 9.28
C LEU A 90 7.05 -2.93 7.87
N ALA A 91 7.34 -1.76 7.30
CA ALA A 91 8.01 -1.64 6.00
C ALA A 91 9.36 -2.40 5.98
N ARG A 92 10.20 -2.21 7.01
CA ARG A 92 11.47 -2.93 7.10
C ARG A 92 11.31 -4.45 7.11
N VAL A 93 10.25 -4.95 7.74
CA VAL A 93 9.99 -6.39 7.79
C VAL A 93 9.47 -6.91 6.44
N GLU A 94 8.69 -6.13 5.70
CA GLU A 94 8.28 -6.46 4.33
C GLU A 94 9.46 -6.51 3.34
N GLU A 95 10.41 -5.58 3.43
CA GLU A 95 11.66 -5.61 2.65
C GLU A 95 12.44 -6.89 2.92
N GLU A 96 12.57 -7.28 4.19
CA GLU A 96 13.25 -8.52 4.55
C GLU A 96 12.49 -9.76 4.01
N LEU A 97 11.14 -9.77 4.02
CA LEU A 97 10.33 -10.84 3.42
C LEU A 97 10.54 -10.95 1.90
N LEU A 98 10.59 -9.83 1.18
CA LEU A 98 10.85 -9.78 -0.25
C LEU A 98 12.26 -10.32 -0.58
N ALA A 99 13.27 -9.91 0.19
CA ALA A 99 14.65 -10.36 -0.01
C ALA A 99 14.84 -11.86 0.24
N PHE A 100 14.05 -12.45 1.15
CA PHE A 100 14.09 -13.88 1.46
C PHE A 100 13.27 -14.77 0.53
N ARG A 101 12.54 -14.20 -0.45
CA ARG A 101 11.80 -14.98 -1.46
C ARG A 101 12.73 -15.96 -2.18
N ASP A 102 13.98 -15.58 -2.41
CA ASP A 102 14.97 -16.38 -3.13
C ASP A 102 15.82 -17.32 -2.23
N TYR A 103 15.65 -17.27 -0.89
CA TYR A 103 16.37 -18.11 0.07
C TYR A 103 15.41 -18.93 0.95
N ALA A 104 15.55 -20.25 0.93
CA ALA A 104 14.68 -21.16 1.69
C ALA A 104 15.02 -21.23 3.18
N ASP A 105 16.27 -20.93 3.55
CA ASP A 105 16.76 -21.10 4.91
C ASP A 105 16.37 -19.92 5.80
N GLY A 106 15.88 -20.18 7.02
CA GLY A 106 15.45 -19.13 7.98
C GLY A 106 14.06 -18.51 7.74
N ARG A 107 13.32 -18.97 6.73
CA ARG A 107 12.01 -18.43 6.31
C ARG A 107 10.93 -18.48 7.39
N ASP A 108 10.81 -19.58 8.13
CA ASP A 108 9.79 -19.73 9.18
C ASP A 108 9.95 -18.71 10.32
N GLY A 109 11.22 -18.41 10.67
CA GLY A 109 11.54 -17.40 11.69
C GLY A 109 11.17 -15.98 11.23
N LEU A 110 11.33 -15.70 9.93
CA LEU A 110 10.95 -14.42 9.34
C LEU A 110 9.43 -14.25 9.26
N ILE A 111 8.69 -15.31 8.90
CA ILE A 111 7.22 -15.32 8.92
C ILE A 111 6.70 -15.07 10.34
N ALA A 112 7.24 -15.76 11.35
CA ALA A 112 6.85 -15.54 12.74
C ALA A 112 7.10 -14.11 13.22
N ARG A 113 8.24 -13.52 12.83
CA ARG A 113 8.58 -12.12 13.17
C ARG A 113 7.67 -11.12 12.45
N ALA A 114 7.29 -11.39 11.20
CA ALA A 114 6.35 -10.56 10.44
C ALA A 114 4.96 -10.56 11.06
N LEU A 115 4.47 -11.73 11.49
CA LEU A 115 3.21 -11.84 12.23
C LEU A 115 3.26 -11.07 13.55
N ALA A 116 4.36 -11.21 14.30
CA ALA A 116 4.55 -10.47 15.56
C ALA A 116 4.65 -8.95 15.35
N ALA A 117 5.12 -8.50 14.18
CA ALA A 117 5.16 -7.08 13.80
C ALA A 117 3.80 -6.55 13.30
N GLY A 118 2.78 -7.40 13.16
CA GLY A 118 1.44 -7.03 12.72
C GLY A 118 1.20 -7.11 11.21
N VAL A 119 2.10 -7.75 10.44
CA VAL A 119 1.85 -7.98 9.00
C VAL A 119 0.71 -8.97 8.84
N ALA A 120 -0.30 -8.62 8.03
CA ALA A 120 -1.44 -9.49 7.81
C ALA A 120 -1.03 -10.80 7.09
N PRO A 121 -1.62 -11.97 7.45
CA PRO A 121 -1.23 -13.26 6.86
C PRO A 121 -1.30 -13.32 5.32
N HIS A 122 -2.32 -12.72 4.72
CA HIS A 122 -2.46 -12.66 3.25
C HIS A 122 -1.34 -11.86 2.59
N ARG A 123 -0.82 -10.83 3.27
CA ARG A 123 0.29 -10.00 2.82
C ARG A 123 1.63 -10.74 2.88
N ILE A 124 1.84 -11.57 3.90
CA ILE A 124 3.02 -12.44 3.97
C ILE A 124 3.04 -13.43 2.81
N VAL A 125 1.90 -14.05 2.49
CA VAL A 125 1.75 -14.95 1.33
C VAL A 125 2.09 -14.22 0.03
N GLU A 126 1.53 -13.03 -0.18
CA GLU A 126 1.78 -12.19 -1.35
C GLU A 126 3.29 -11.89 -1.52
N LEU A 127 3.95 -11.47 -0.44
CA LEU A 127 5.36 -11.04 -0.46
C LEU A 127 6.35 -12.20 -0.59
N THR A 128 6.05 -13.34 0.02
CA THR A 128 6.99 -14.48 0.10
C THR A 128 6.71 -15.58 -0.91
N GLY A 129 5.49 -15.65 -1.48
CA GLY A 129 5.04 -16.75 -2.33
C GLY A 129 4.85 -18.09 -1.60
N VAL A 130 4.81 -18.08 -0.26
CA VAL A 130 4.69 -19.27 0.59
C VAL A 130 3.23 -19.73 0.67
N ASP A 131 3.03 -21.04 0.84
CA ASP A 131 1.71 -21.63 1.03
C ASP A 131 0.95 -20.95 2.21
N PRO A 132 -0.28 -20.46 2.01
CA PRO A 132 -1.14 -19.93 3.06
C PRO A 132 -1.25 -20.81 4.32
N ALA A 133 -1.20 -22.14 4.16
CA ALA A 133 -1.25 -23.08 5.28
C ALA A 133 -0.02 -22.93 6.20
N THR A 134 1.16 -22.67 5.62
CA THR A 134 2.41 -22.46 6.38
C THR A 134 2.35 -21.17 7.19
N VAL A 135 1.83 -20.08 6.58
CA VAL A 135 1.64 -18.80 7.28
C VAL A 135 0.60 -18.91 8.39
N THR A 136 -0.50 -19.62 8.15
CA THR A 136 -1.56 -19.84 9.16
C THR A 136 -1.06 -20.67 10.34
N ALA A 137 -0.24 -21.70 10.08
CA ALA A 137 0.37 -22.51 11.14
C ALA A 137 1.33 -21.68 12.00
N ALA A 138 2.05 -20.72 11.41
CA ALA A 138 2.92 -19.79 12.14
C ALA A 138 2.12 -18.74 12.95
N ALA A 139 0.94 -18.33 12.48
CA ALA A 139 0.06 -17.38 13.18
C ALA A 139 -0.67 -17.97 14.39
N SER A 140 -0.72 -19.31 14.48
CA SER A 140 -1.42 -20.04 15.54
C SER A 140 -0.49 -20.53 16.67
N ARG A 141 0.79 -20.13 16.65
CA ARG A 141 1.81 -20.44 17.67
C ARG A 141 1.99 -19.29 18.63
#